data_AF-A0A6I3MSX6-F1
#
_entry.id   AF-A0A6I3MSX6-F1
#
_cell.length_a   1.000
_cell.length_b   1.000
_cell.length_c   1.000
_cell.angle_alpha   90.00
_cell.angle_beta   90.00
_cell.angle_gamma   90.00
#
_symmetry.space_group_name_H-M   'P 1'
#
loop_
_entity.id
_entity.type
_entity.pdbx_description
1 polymer ?
#
loop_
_entity_poly.entity_id
_entity_poly.type
_entity_poly.pdbx_seq_one_letter_code
_entity_poly.pdbx_strand_id
1 'polypeptide(L)'
;MGTRRRLLIKNIDKEILAERIKNNYSIGRTAELDYEYREIFLDEMNYVLILFDAYLENWTEIELDFNESVEEHDTFLKNISKEFKTTVLFGYEQTTSGSARLLVLKNGKTIRSIYQKFQLSYKFIMEHNFGMRLESESHFEYPSLGEEITEGYKFLSFDEIQKMFSDAGFTGKERTSFDNRYLHLEYLK
;
A
#
# COMPACT_ATOMS: atom_id res chain seq x y z
N MET A 1 -10.31 15.87 -6.08
CA MET A 1 -10.26 14.39 -6.16
C MET A 1 -8.99 13.96 -5.47
N GLY A 2 -9.05 13.00 -4.53
CA GLY A 2 -7.88 12.57 -3.78
C GLY A 2 -7.77 11.06 -3.76
N THR A 3 -6.59 10.54 -4.10
CA THR A 3 -6.19 9.18 -3.81
C THR A 3 -5.31 9.22 -2.58
N ARG A 4 -5.73 8.56 -1.50
CA ARG A 4 -4.93 8.37 -0.29
C ARG A 4 -4.38 6.97 -0.33
N ARG A 5 -3.07 6.82 -0.20
CA ARG A 5 -2.41 5.51 -0.23
C ARG A 5 -1.26 5.49 0.74
N ARG A 6 -0.94 4.31 1.24
CA ARG A 6 0.23 4.08 2.08
C ARG A 6 0.66 2.62 1.99
N LEU A 7 1.93 2.42 1.72
CA LEU A 7 2.54 1.10 1.64
C LEU A 7 3.79 1.07 2.52
N LEU A 8 3.75 0.25 3.55
CA LEU A 8 4.80 0.14 4.56
C LEU A 8 5.38 -1.26 4.58
N ILE A 9 6.70 -1.34 4.66
CA ILE A 9 7.44 -2.60 4.78
C ILE A 9 8.34 -2.54 6.01
N LYS A 10 8.17 -3.49 6.92
CA LYS A 10 8.84 -3.47 8.23
C LYS A 10 10.28 -3.97 8.13
N ASN A 11 11.20 -3.40 8.89
CA ASN A 11 12.58 -3.88 9.09
C ASN A 11 13.35 -4.18 7.78
N ILE A 12 13.17 -3.39 6.73
CA ILE A 12 13.96 -3.50 5.49
C ILE A 12 14.45 -2.12 5.14
N ASP A 13 15.76 -1.96 4.95
CA ASP A 13 16.37 -0.71 4.49
C ASP A 13 15.93 -0.38 3.05
N LYS A 14 15.72 0.91 2.77
CA LYS A 14 15.24 1.38 1.46
C LYS A 14 16.17 0.99 0.31
N GLU A 15 17.48 0.92 0.53
CA GLU A 15 18.46 0.49 -0.47
C GLU A 15 18.30 -0.99 -0.82
N ILE A 16 18.10 -1.85 0.18
CA ILE A 16 17.84 -3.29 -0.02
C ILE A 16 16.55 -3.46 -0.82
N LEU A 17 15.51 -2.70 -0.45
CA LEU A 17 14.21 -2.75 -1.12
C LEU A 17 14.30 -2.22 -2.56
N ALA A 18 15.08 -1.17 -2.81
CA ALA A 18 15.32 -0.62 -4.14
C ALA A 18 15.98 -1.67 -5.06
N GLU A 19 16.98 -2.41 -4.57
CA GLU A 19 17.60 -3.50 -5.34
C GLU A 19 16.60 -4.62 -5.66
N ARG A 20 15.66 -4.91 -4.76
CA ARG A 20 14.59 -5.88 -5.05
C ARG A 20 13.59 -5.38 -6.09
N ILE A 21 13.26 -4.10 -6.07
CA ILE A 21 12.41 -3.48 -7.09
C ILE A 21 13.10 -3.56 -8.45
N LYS A 22 14.38 -3.20 -8.55
CA LYS A 22 15.17 -3.29 -9.80
C LYS A 22 15.26 -4.70 -10.37
N ASN A 23 15.23 -5.72 -9.51
CA ASN A 23 15.23 -7.12 -9.95
C ASN A 23 13.86 -7.62 -10.41
N ASN A 24 12.77 -6.96 -10.01
CA ASN A 24 11.41 -7.39 -10.32
C ASN A 24 10.77 -6.57 -11.45
N TYR A 25 11.18 -5.31 -11.61
CA TYR A 25 10.63 -4.36 -12.58
C TYR A 25 11.73 -3.89 -13.53
N SER A 26 11.34 -3.47 -14.73
CA SER A 26 12.26 -2.78 -15.63
C SER A 26 12.49 -1.37 -15.09
N ILE A 27 13.67 -1.11 -14.53
CA ILE A 27 14.02 0.19 -13.95
C ILE A 27 15.03 0.90 -14.83
N GLY A 28 14.75 2.16 -15.15
CA GLY A 28 15.60 3.05 -15.93
C GLY A 28 16.54 3.86 -15.05
N ARG A 29 16.36 5.18 -15.08
CA ARG A 29 17.13 6.12 -14.28
C ARG A 29 16.84 5.96 -12.79
N THR A 30 17.84 6.26 -11.96
CA THR A 30 17.69 6.32 -10.51
C THR A 30 18.25 7.63 -9.98
N ALA A 31 17.54 8.28 -9.07
CA ALA A 31 18.00 9.51 -8.43
C ALA A 31 17.81 9.43 -6.91
N GLU A 32 18.75 9.99 -6.17
CA GLU A 32 18.64 10.18 -4.73
C GLU A 32 18.50 11.68 -4.47
N LEU A 33 17.36 12.09 -3.89
CA LEU A 33 16.97 13.50 -3.76
C LEU A 33 16.42 13.75 -2.36
N ASP A 34 16.42 14.99 -1.90
CA ASP A 34 15.93 15.40 -0.58
C ASP A 34 14.44 15.80 -0.56
N TYR A 35 13.71 15.49 -1.63
CA TYR A 35 12.29 15.78 -1.79
C TYR A 35 11.53 14.61 -2.41
N GLU A 36 10.24 14.50 -2.09
CA GLU A 36 9.31 13.55 -2.71
C GLU A 36 8.63 14.23 -3.91
N TYR A 37 9.17 14.05 -5.11
CA TYR A 37 8.57 14.63 -6.33
C TYR A 37 8.38 13.54 -7.39
N ARG A 38 7.12 13.24 -7.72
CA ARG A 38 6.80 12.15 -8.66
C ARG A 38 7.15 12.45 -10.11
N GLU A 39 7.41 13.71 -10.43
CA GLU A 39 7.48 14.20 -11.80
C GLU A 39 8.92 14.32 -12.35
N ILE A 40 9.90 13.73 -11.67
CA ILE A 40 11.33 13.87 -12.01
C ILE A 40 11.68 13.24 -13.36
N PHE A 41 10.92 12.22 -13.78
CA PHE A 41 11.13 11.48 -15.04
C PHE A 41 9.97 11.68 -16.04
N LEU A 42 9.26 12.83 -15.94
CA LEU A 42 8.11 13.14 -16.81
C LEU A 42 8.43 13.26 -18.29
N ASP A 43 9.70 13.50 -18.64
CA ASP A 43 10.16 13.65 -20.03
C ASP A 43 9.82 12.42 -20.89
N GLU A 44 9.68 11.24 -20.27
CA GLU A 44 9.29 10.00 -20.95
C GLU A 44 7.91 9.47 -20.53
N MET A 45 7.15 10.23 -19.72
CA MET A 45 5.88 9.77 -19.10
C MET A 45 5.99 8.44 -18.32
N ASN A 46 7.18 8.12 -17.82
CA ASN A 46 7.40 6.93 -17.01
C ASN A 46 6.95 7.17 -15.56
N TYR A 47 6.46 6.10 -14.91
CA TYR A 47 6.06 6.17 -13.50
C TYR A 47 7.29 6.22 -12.61
N VAL A 48 7.16 6.85 -11.44
CA VAL A 48 8.25 6.92 -10.45
C VAL A 48 7.86 6.14 -9.21
N LEU A 49 8.73 5.23 -8.80
CA LEU A 49 8.65 4.55 -7.51
C LEU A 49 9.54 5.32 -6.55
N ILE A 50 8.98 5.80 -5.44
CA ILE A 50 9.73 6.57 -4.45
C ILE A 50 9.87 5.73 -3.18
N LEU A 51 11.09 5.51 -2.72
CA LEU A 51 11.38 4.79 -1.49
C LEU A 51 12.00 5.74 -0.49
N PHE A 52 11.51 5.68 0.74
CA PHE A 52 12.05 6.46 1.83
C PHE A 52 11.85 5.75 3.16
N ASP A 53 12.73 6.09 4.10
CA ASP A 53 12.52 5.75 5.48
C ASP A 53 11.27 6.48 5.97
N ALA A 54 10.25 5.74 6.38
CA ALA A 54 9.08 6.37 6.97
C ALA A 54 9.53 7.19 8.20
N TYR A 55 8.78 8.24 8.54
CA TYR A 55 8.95 9.00 9.79
C TYR A 55 8.87 8.16 11.08
N LEU A 56 8.66 6.85 10.94
CA LEU A 56 8.36 5.90 11.99
C LEU A 56 9.43 4.82 12.03
N GLU A 57 9.77 4.39 13.24
CA GLU A 57 10.84 3.42 13.46
C GLU A 57 10.57 2.13 12.70
N ASN A 58 11.62 1.63 12.04
CA ASN A 58 11.64 0.31 11.42
C ASN A 58 10.65 0.12 10.26
N TRP A 59 10.18 1.19 9.63
CA TRP A 59 9.37 1.09 8.42
C TRP A 59 10.04 1.83 7.27
N THR A 60 10.05 1.17 6.13
CA THR A 60 10.32 1.78 4.83
C THR A 60 8.99 1.94 4.11
N GLU A 61 8.76 3.12 3.59
CA GLU A 61 7.57 3.47 2.84
C GLU A 61 7.91 3.44 1.34
N ILE A 62 6.97 2.92 0.55
CA ILE A 62 7.06 2.98 -0.90
C ILE A 62 5.86 3.77 -1.42
N GLU A 63 6.15 4.80 -2.19
CA GLU A 63 5.16 5.44 -3.04
C GLU A 63 5.17 4.76 -4.41
N LEU A 64 4.06 4.10 -4.74
CA LEU A 64 3.85 3.39 -6.01
C LEU A 64 2.63 3.97 -6.71
N ASP A 65 2.68 4.13 -8.03
CA ASP A 65 1.49 4.42 -8.82
C ASP A 65 0.81 3.15 -9.33
N PHE A 66 -0.50 3.21 -9.53
CA PHE A 66 -1.29 2.07 -9.99
C PHE A 66 -1.93 2.41 -11.33
N ASN A 67 -1.62 1.62 -12.35
CA ASN A 67 -2.05 1.92 -13.71
C ASN A 67 -3.36 1.24 -14.05
N GLU A 68 -3.40 -0.06 -13.79
CA GLU A 68 -4.51 -0.91 -14.24
C GLU A 68 -5.39 -1.33 -13.07
N SER A 69 -4.76 -1.62 -11.91
CA SER A 69 -5.47 -2.04 -10.72
C SER A 69 -4.64 -1.77 -9.47
N VAL A 70 -5.32 -1.54 -8.34
CA VAL A 70 -4.70 -1.47 -6.99
C VAL A 70 -4.05 -2.78 -6.54
N GLU A 71 -4.22 -3.85 -7.32
CA GLU A 71 -3.70 -5.20 -7.06
C GLU A 71 -2.46 -5.52 -7.89
N GLU A 72 -2.06 -4.60 -8.78
CA GLU A 72 -0.97 -4.77 -9.75
C GLU A 72 0.33 -5.25 -9.10
N HIS A 73 0.58 -4.88 -7.84
CA HIS A 73 1.81 -5.18 -7.13
C HIS A 73 1.67 -6.25 -6.04
N ASP A 74 0.50 -6.88 -5.88
CA ASP A 74 0.25 -7.87 -4.81
C ASP A 74 1.27 -9.01 -4.79
N THR A 75 1.59 -9.58 -5.96
CA THR A 75 2.54 -10.69 -6.09
C THR A 75 3.94 -10.26 -5.64
N PHE A 76 4.37 -9.07 -6.06
CA PHE A 76 5.64 -8.49 -5.65
C PHE A 76 5.68 -8.30 -4.12
N LEU A 77 4.65 -7.67 -3.54
CA LEU A 77 4.55 -7.43 -2.10
C LEU A 77 4.55 -8.73 -1.28
N LYS A 78 3.87 -9.76 -1.78
CA LYS A 78 3.86 -11.10 -1.17
C LYS A 78 5.24 -11.75 -1.22
N ASN A 79 5.97 -11.60 -2.32
CA ASN A 79 7.34 -12.10 -2.44
C ASN A 79 8.29 -11.39 -1.47
N ILE A 80 8.22 -10.06 -1.37
CA ILE A 80 8.99 -9.28 -0.38
C ILE A 80 8.68 -9.76 1.05
N SER A 81 7.38 -9.85 1.41
CA SER A 81 6.98 -10.33 2.73
C SER A 81 7.53 -11.73 3.05
N LYS A 82 7.57 -12.62 2.04
CA LYS A 82 8.06 -14.00 2.19
C LYS A 82 9.58 -14.05 2.36
N GLU A 83 10.31 -13.40 1.47
CA GLU A 83 11.77 -13.46 1.37
C GLU A 83 12.43 -12.88 2.62
N PHE A 84 11.98 -11.70 3.04
CA PHE A 84 12.56 -11.00 4.19
C PHE A 84 11.87 -11.37 5.51
N LYS A 85 10.92 -12.31 5.49
CA LYS A 85 10.11 -12.70 6.65
C LYS A 85 9.59 -11.48 7.40
N THR A 86 8.95 -10.58 6.64
CA THR A 86 8.51 -9.27 7.13
C THR A 86 7.00 -9.08 7.05
N THR A 87 6.53 -8.00 7.67
CA THR A 87 5.18 -7.47 7.56
C THR A 87 5.13 -6.40 6.47
N VAL A 88 4.14 -6.51 5.59
CA VAL A 88 3.79 -5.49 4.60
C VAL A 88 2.37 -5.02 4.89
N LEU A 89 2.19 -3.70 4.98
CA LEU A 89 0.90 -3.06 5.17
C LEU A 89 0.61 -2.19 3.96
N PHE A 90 -0.53 -2.41 3.32
CA PHE A 90 -0.96 -1.60 2.19
C PHE A 90 -2.39 -1.11 2.41
N GLY A 91 -2.57 0.18 2.22
CA GLY A 91 -3.79 0.91 2.41
C GLY A 91 -4.04 1.84 1.25
N TYR A 92 -5.27 1.85 0.74
CA TYR A 92 -5.66 2.68 -0.37
C TYR A 92 -7.12 3.11 -0.21
N GLU A 93 -7.41 4.37 -0.53
CA GLU A 93 -8.75 4.93 -0.65
C GLU A 93 -8.73 5.91 -1.83
N GLN A 94 -9.66 5.76 -2.76
CA GLN A 94 -9.87 6.72 -3.84
C GLN A 94 -11.23 7.38 -3.67
N THR A 95 -11.24 8.65 -3.25
CA THR A 95 -12.47 9.33 -2.85
C THR A 95 -13.46 9.50 -4.01
N THR A 96 -12.97 9.53 -5.25
CA THR A 96 -13.81 9.74 -6.44
C THR A 96 -14.59 8.50 -6.82
N SER A 97 -13.94 7.33 -6.82
CA SER A 97 -14.62 6.08 -7.07
C SER A 97 -15.23 5.50 -5.80
N GLY A 98 -14.77 5.92 -4.62
CA GLY A 98 -15.09 5.34 -3.30
C GLY A 98 -14.46 3.95 -3.09
N SER A 99 -13.50 3.55 -3.93
CA SER A 99 -12.82 2.26 -3.78
C SER A 99 -11.85 2.32 -2.61
N ALA A 100 -11.83 1.28 -1.77
CA ALA A 100 -10.97 1.20 -0.60
C ALA A 100 -10.35 -0.19 -0.46
N ARG A 101 -9.07 -0.25 -0.08
CA ARG A 101 -8.34 -1.50 0.04
C ARG A 101 -7.44 -1.51 1.28
N LEU A 102 -7.48 -2.63 1.99
CA LEU A 102 -6.52 -3.01 3.03
C LEU A 102 -5.88 -4.33 2.61
N LEU A 103 -4.55 -4.41 2.68
CA LEU A 103 -3.81 -5.66 2.57
C LEU A 103 -2.73 -5.72 3.67
N VAL A 104 -2.78 -6.79 4.45
CA VAL A 104 -1.80 -7.11 5.49
C VAL A 104 -1.16 -8.44 5.18
N LEU A 105 0.15 -8.42 4.93
CA LEU A 105 0.95 -9.60 4.67
C LEU A 105 1.95 -9.81 5.80
N LYS A 106 2.20 -11.06 6.17
CA LYS A 106 3.25 -11.43 7.12
C LYS A 106 3.91 -12.73 6.68
N ASN A 107 5.23 -12.69 6.51
CA ASN A 107 6.03 -13.85 6.13
C ASN A 107 5.49 -14.56 4.85
N GLY A 108 5.01 -13.79 3.88
CA GLY A 108 4.46 -14.28 2.62
C GLY A 108 3.02 -14.79 2.69
N LYS A 109 2.36 -14.68 3.85
CA LYS A 109 0.95 -15.06 4.03
C LYS A 109 0.08 -13.81 4.13
N THR A 110 -1.09 -13.85 3.51
CA THR A 110 -2.12 -12.83 3.71
C THR A 110 -2.77 -13.03 5.06
N ILE A 111 -2.62 -12.05 5.94
CA ILE A 111 -3.22 -12.03 7.27
C ILE A 111 -4.62 -11.45 7.19
N ARG A 112 -4.78 -10.33 6.47
CA ARG A 112 -6.06 -9.67 6.25
C ARG A 112 -6.08 -9.03 4.86
N SER A 113 -7.19 -9.18 4.15
CA SER A 113 -7.43 -8.51 2.87
C SER A 113 -8.88 -8.04 2.82
N ILE A 114 -9.06 -6.76 2.55
CA ILE A 114 -10.36 -6.15 2.31
C ILE A 114 -10.25 -5.31 1.06
N TYR A 115 -11.17 -5.48 0.13
CA TYR A 115 -11.22 -4.66 -1.08
C TYR A 115 -12.67 -4.35 -1.43
N GLN A 116 -13.00 -3.07 -1.34
CA GLN A 116 -14.28 -2.49 -1.73
C GLN A 116 -14.09 -1.79 -3.07
N LYS A 117 -14.81 -2.22 -4.08
CA LYS A 117 -14.59 -1.80 -5.47
C LYS A 117 -15.84 -1.17 -6.03
N PHE A 118 -15.68 -0.01 -6.64
CA PHE A 118 -16.72 0.60 -7.47
C PHE A 118 -16.79 -0.08 -8.84
N GLN A 119 -17.97 -0.53 -9.22
CA GLN A 119 -18.25 -1.11 -10.55
C GLN A 119 -18.97 -0.10 -11.44
N LEU A 120 -18.84 -0.29 -12.76
CA LEU A 120 -19.50 0.52 -13.80
C LEU A 120 -21.04 0.53 -13.70
N SER A 121 -21.64 -0.38 -12.93
CA SER A 121 -23.06 -0.40 -12.58
C SER A 121 -23.45 0.63 -11.51
N TYR A 122 -22.53 1.53 -11.12
CA TYR A 122 -22.69 2.52 -10.03
C TYR A 122 -22.88 1.88 -8.65
N LYS A 123 -22.34 0.68 -8.46
CA LYS A 123 -22.44 -0.08 -7.21
C LYS A 123 -21.06 -0.27 -6.58
N PHE A 124 -21.05 -0.22 -5.26
CA PHE A 124 -19.90 -0.66 -4.47
C PHE A 124 -20.07 -2.11 -4.14
N ILE A 125 -19.10 -2.95 -4.47
CA ILE A 125 -19.13 -4.37 -4.12
C ILE A 125 -17.99 -4.73 -3.20
N MET A 126 -18.21 -5.77 -2.40
CA MET A 126 -17.13 -6.42 -1.66
C MET A 126 -16.39 -7.39 -2.59
N GLU A 127 -15.23 -6.99 -3.10
CA GLU A 127 -14.39 -7.86 -3.93
C GLU A 127 -13.65 -8.87 -3.04
N HIS A 128 -13.00 -8.37 -1.98
CA HIS A 128 -12.25 -9.20 -1.04
C HIS A 128 -12.66 -8.91 0.40
N ASN A 129 -12.83 -9.98 1.19
CA ASN A 129 -13.01 -9.90 2.63
C ASN A 129 -12.60 -11.24 3.26
N PHE A 130 -11.31 -11.43 3.49
CA PHE A 130 -10.79 -12.68 4.03
C PHE A 130 -9.61 -12.47 4.97
N GLY A 131 -9.24 -13.53 5.70
CA GLY A 131 -8.21 -13.49 6.72
C GLY A 131 -8.76 -13.20 8.13
N MET A 132 -7.85 -12.95 9.06
CA MET A 132 -8.16 -12.69 10.46
C MET A 132 -8.61 -11.23 10.63
N ARG A 133 -9.81 -11.03 11.18
CA ARG A 133 -10.29 -9.70 11.54
C ARG A 133 -9.37 -9.04 12.56
N LEU A 134 -9.10 -7.77 12.35
CA LEU A 134 -8.34 -6.92 13.25
C LEU A 134 -9.26 -6.33 14.33
N GLU A 135 -8.68 -5.83 15.42
CA GLU A 135 -9.43 -5.36 16.60
C GLU A 135 -10.33 -4.16 16.27
N SER A 136 -9.83 -3.23 15.46
CA SER A 136 -10.56 -2.07 14.95
C SER A 136 -11.73 -2.44 14.03
N GLU A 137 -11.81 -3.70 13.58
CA GLU A 137 -12.93 -4.22 12.79
C GLU A 137 -14.03 -4.86 13.64
N SER A 138 -13.90 -4.86 14.97
CA SER A 138 -14.80 -5.57 15.90
C SER A 138 -16.28 -5.22 15.72
N HIS A 139 -16.60 -4.00 15.30
CA HIS A 139 -17.98 -3.52 15.07
C HIS A 139 -18.35 -3.38 13.60
N PHE A 140 -17.49 -3.80 12.68
CA PHE A 140 -17.75 -3.65 11.25
C PHE A 140 -18.61 -4.82 10.76
N GLU A 141 -19.67 -4.48 10.02
CA GLU A 141 -20.44 -5.43 9.24
C GLU A 141 -20.01 -5.32 7.77
N TYR A 142 -19.72 -6.45 7.14
CA TYR A 142 -19.34 -6.51 5.74
C TYR A 142 -20.34 -7.37 4.97
N PRO A 143 -20.64 -7.05 3.71
CA PRO A 143 -21.43 -7.93 2.86
C PRO A 143 -20.65 -9.20 2.52
N SER A 144 -21.35 -10.16 1.94
CA SER A 144 -20.71 -11.31 1.29
C SER A 144 -19.92 -10.85 0.06
N LEU A 145 -19.00 -11.70 -0.42
CA LEU A 145 -18.25 -11.39 -1.64
C LEU A 145 -19.19 -11.23 -2.85
N GLY A 146 -18.97 -10.18 -3.64
CA GLY A 146 -19.79 -9.82 -4.80
C GLY A 146 -21.09 -9.10 -4.48
N GLU A 147 -21.48 -9.00 -3.20
CA GLU A 147 -22.66 -8.26 -2.78
C GLU A 147 -22.39 -6.75 -2.69
N GLU A 148 -23.47 -5.98 -2.87
CA GLU A 148 -23.45 -4.52 -2.80
C GLU A 148 -23.28 -4.04 -1.36
N ILE A 149 -22.43 -3.03 -1.17
CA ILE A 149 -22.24 -2.32 0.10
C ILE A 149 -23.34 -1.26 0.19
N THR A 150 -24.26 -1.45 1.13
CA THR A 150 -25.39 -0.56 1.42
C THR A 150 -25.22 0.10 2.78
N GLU A 151 -26.17 0.94 3.22
CA GLU A 151 -26.08 1.72 4.46
C GLU A 151 -25.84 0.87 5.74
N GLY A 152 -26.25 -0.40 5.74
CA GLY A 152 -26.00 -1.31 6.87
C GLY A 152 -24.57 -1.85 6.93
N TYR A 153 -23.80 -1.72 5.85
CA TYR A 153 -22.45 -2.25 5.75
C TYR A 153 -21.40 -1.17 5.87
N LYS A 154 -20.21 -1.61 6.30
CA LYS A 154 -19.10 -0.71 6.52
C LYS A 154 -18.46 -0.30 5.19
N PHE A 155 -18.51 1.00 4.88
CA PHE A 155 -17.60 1.63 3.93
C PHE A 155 -16.28 1.96 4.63
N LEU A 156 -15.18 1.45 4.08
CA LEU A 156 -13.85 1.67 4.64
C LEU A 156 -13.33 3.05 4.23
N SER A 157 -12.92 3.82 5.24
CA SER A 157 -12.16 5.06 5.04
C SER A 157 -10.66 4.86 5.24
N PHE A 158 -9.83 5.76 4.71
CA PHE A 158 -8.39 5.69 4.92
C PHE A 158 -7.99 5.81 6.39
N ASP A 159 -8.69 6.61 7.18
CA ASP A 159 -8.40 6.77 8.60
C ASP A 159 -8.65 5.47 9.39
N GLU A 160 -9.64 4.67 8.97
CA GLU A 160 -9.88 3.33 9.52
C GLU A 160 -8.83 2.33 9.08
N ILE A 161 -8.36 2.44 7.84
CA ILE A 161 -7.22 1.67 7.35
C ILE A 161 -5.97 1.96 8.19
N GLN A 162 -5.71 3.22 8.57
CA GLN A 162 -4.60 3.56 9.47
C GLN A 162 -4.78 2.99 10.89
N LYS A 163 -6.02 2.89 11.39
CA LYS A 163 -6.28 2.17 12.66
C LYS A 163 -5.96 0.68 12.52
N MET A 164 -6.41 0.05 11.43
CA MET A 164 -6.10 -1.35 11.12
C MET A 164 -4.61 -1.62 10.96
N PHE A 165 -3.82 -0.66 10.45
CA PHE A 165 -2.36 -0.77 10.46
C PHE A 165 -1.80 -0.91 11.87
N SER A 166 -2.36 -0.17 12.84
CA SER A 166 -1.92 -0.20 14.23
C SER A 166 -2.12 -1.58 14.85
N ASP A 167 -3.27 -2.19 14.61
CA ASP A 167 -3.57 -3.58 15.01
C ASP A 167 -2.59 -4.58 14.39
N ALA A 168 -2.08 -4.28 13.19
CA ALA A 168 -1.11 -5.10 12.48
C ALA A 168 0.36 -4.85 12.91
N GLY A 169 0.58 -4.07 13.97
CA GLY A 169 1.89 -3.85 14.59
C GLY A 169 2.64 -2.61 14.10
N PHE A 170 1.92 -1.66 13.50
CA PHE A 170 2.38 -0.31 13.26
C PHE A 170 2.25 0.51 14.54
N THR A 171 3.36 0.95 15.13
CA THR A 171 3.36 1.49 16.50
C THR A 171 3.30 3.02 16.57
N GLY A 172 3.33 3.72 15.43
CA GLY A 172 3.33 5.19 15.40
C GLY A 172 4.54 5.84 16.09
N LYS A 173 5.56 5.07 16.47
CA LYS A 173 6.76 5.58 17.15
C LYS A 173 7.64 6.32 16.15
N GLU A 174 7.86 7.60 16.40
CA GLU A 174 8.71 8.45 15.58
C GLU A 174 10.16 7.96 15.57
N ARG A 175 10.80 8.05 14.39
CA ARG A 175 12.20 7.71 14.21
C ARG A 175 13.09 8.81 14.81
N THR A 176 14.10 8.43 15.59
CA THR A 176 15.02 9.39 16.24
C THR A 176 16.04 10.04 15.31
N SER A 177 16.29 9.44 14.14
CA SER A 177 17.20 9.96 13.11
C SER A 177 16.61 9.66 11.74
N PHE A 178 16.41 10.69 10.92
CA PHE A 178 15.84 10.57 9.58
C PHE A 178 16.92 10.80 8.53
N ASP A 179 17.03 9.88 7.57
CA ASP A 179 17.67 10.18 6.30
C ASP A 179 16.60 10.78 5.40
N ASN A 180 16.67 12.10 5.19
CA ASN A 180 15.72 12.84 4.36
C ASN A 180 15.90 12.57 2.87
N ARG A 181 16.75 11.61 2.48
CA ARG A 181 16.94 11.22 1.09
C ARG A 181 15.94 10.17 0.66
N TYR A 182 15.30 10.47 -0.45
CA TYR A 182 14.32 9.69 -1.18
C TYR A 182 14.99 9.05 -2.40
N LEU A 183 14.84 7.74 -2.54
CA LEU A 183 15.29 7.01 -3.73
C LEU A 183 14.16 6.99 -4.75
N HIS A 184 14.38 7.65 -5.88
CA HIS A 184 13.47 7.69 -7.02
C HIS A 184 13.94 6.69 -8.06
N LEU A 185 13.07 5.78 -8.44
CA LEU A 185 13.31 4.76 -9.45
C LEU A 185 12.33 4.97 -10.61
N GLU A 186 12.87 5.18 -11.81
CA GLU A 186 12.07 5.26 -13.03
C GLU A 186 11.56 3.87 -13.40
N TYR A 187 10.24 3.68 -13.39
CA TYR A 187 9.60 2.45 -13.81
C TYR A 187 9.31 2.49 -15.32
N LEU A 188 10.07 1.70 -16.08
CA LEU A 188 9.93 1.55 -17.53
C LEU A 188 8.84 0.51 -17.83
N LYS A 189 7.83 0.89 -18.61
CA LYS A 189 6.74 0.00 -19.01
C LYS A 189 7.06 -0.77 -20.29
#